data_AF-A0A1F6R4M5-F1
#
_entry.id   AF-A0A1F6R4M5-F1
#
_cell.length_a   1.000
_cell.length_b   1.000
_cell.length_c   1.000
_cell.angle_alpha   90.00
_cell.angle_beta   90.00
_cell.angle_gamma   90.00
#
_symmetry.space_group_name_H-M   'P 1'
#
loop_
_entity.id
_entity.type
_entity.pdbx_description
1 polymer ?
#
loop_
_entity_poly.entity_id
_entity_poly.type
_entity_poly.pdbx_seq_one_letter_code
_entity_poly.pdbx_strand_id
1 'polypeptide(L)'
;MMNFSEQIIALPPRLKRRYAILRTLLYATIIATVIVFGLRVLFPTLTFTFNFKTPSASKNNLLDPRDPLGSHRTNGKIETGGTLIADVGVIGSFARASSDITLEKASALPESLEFSLRRSYRGFLLPTGEPITSFPEASTYKIDGTYYTLTDGTLYPFVSDNAYLSRYPDDAALPETGEFLARYPVSENWLGFRIGSVISFADGVFLITSETEMRPVGSADIFLALGYRFEDVRPASEEEIGIYKRGKIFLLGAQHPDGTLFLDQDTGTYYLLWQGTKRPLTDARYRDFIMKQQTPISVSTQASEERARCTLEPSLFGRSFSCALTLALRPGNGNDYEIRIDGNNADIDINTLDVSFETEKSTRSMLTLLSQIKQRFLSRFGLGD
;
A
#
# COMPACT_ATOMS: atom_id res chain seq x y z
N MET A 1 -4.55 58.19 36.73
CA MET A 1 -3.95 58.60 35.44
C MET A 1 -2.44 58.41 35.53
N MET A 2 -1.90 57.28 35.06
CA MET A 2 -0.45 57.12 34.89
C MET A 2 -0.14 57.35 33.43
N ASN A 3 0.60 58.43 33.18
CA ASN A 3 0.98 58.90 31.85
C ASN A 3 2.28 58.20 31.47
N PHE A 4 2.19 57.10 30.70
CA PHE A 4 3.36 56.48 30.07
C PHE A 4 3.79 57.34 28.88
N SER A 5 4.48 58.44 29.16
CA SER A 5 5.27 59.14 28.16
C SER A 5 6.53 58.31 27.90
N GLU A 6 6.46 57.41 26.92
CA GLU A 6 7.65 56.78 26.37
C GLU A 6 8.56 57.88 25.81
N GLN A 7 9.66 58.15 26.51
CA GLN A 7 10.77 58.92 25.95
C GLN A 7 11.36 58.10 24.80
N ILE A 8 11.01 58.47 23.57
CA ILE A 8 11.65 57.95 22.37
C ILE A 8 13.10 58.46 22.38
N ILE A 9 14.03 57.66 22.90
CA ILE A 9 15.46 57.95 22.89
C ILE A 9 15.89 58.08 21.41
N ALA A 10 16.18 59.29 20.96
CA ALA A 10 16.60 59.55 19.60
C ALA A 10 17.97 58.90 19.35
N LEU A 11 17.99 57.86 18.49
CA LEU A 11 19.21 57.16 18.10
C LEU A 11 20.25 58.14 17.50
N PRO A 12 21.50 58.15 17.99
CA PRO A 12 22.58 58.95 17.41
C PRO A 12 22.69 58.74 15.89
N PRO A 13 23.01 59.77 15.08
CA PRO A 13 23.00 59.69 13.62
C PRO A 13 23.84 58.53 13.05
N ARG A 14 24.97 58.22 13.70
CA ARG A 14 25.88 57.11 13.35
C ARG A 14 25.27 55.71 13.62
N LEU A 15 24.38 55.59 14.62
CA LEU A 15 23.71 54.34 14.97
C LEU A 15 22.39 54.14 14.21
N LYS A 16 21.75 55.20 13.73
CA LYS A 16 20.51 55.13 12.92
C LYS A 16 20.68 54.28 11.66
N ARG A 17 21.80 54.44 10.94
CA ARG A 17 22.12 53.63 9.75
C ARG A 17 22.37 52.15 10.10
N ARG A 18 23.10 51.88 11.19
CA ARG A 18 23.36 50.50 11.66
C ARG A 18 22.09 49.80 12.11
N TYR A 19 21.24 50.50 12.85
CA TYR A 19 19.94 50.00 13.30
C TYR A 19 19.02 49.66 12.12
N ALA A 20 18.93 50.54 11.10
CA ALA A 20 18.14 50.26 9.90
C ALA A 20 18.63 49.01 9.17
N ILE A 21 19.95 48.88 8.96
CA ILE A 21 20.55 47.69 8.33
C ILE A 21 20.25 46.42 9.13
N LEU A 22 20.47 46.45 10.45
CA LEU A 22 20.22 45.29 11.32
C LEU A 22 18.74 44.89 11.34
N ARG A 23 17.83 45.87 11.34
CA ARG A 23 16.39 45.62 11.29
C ARG A 23 15.97 45.00 9.94
N THR A 24 16.50 45.51 8.83
CA THR A 24 16.27 44.92 7.50
C THR A 24 16.85 43.51 7.42
N LEU A 25 18.06 43.27 7.93
CA LEU A 25 18.65 41.94 7.99
C LEU A 25 17.80 40.99 8.83
N LEU A 26 17.33 41.41 10.01
CA LEU A 26 16.46 40.62 10.87
C LEU A 26 15.18 40.19 10.12
N TYR A 27 14.49 41.14 9.47
CA TYR A 27 13.28 40.80 8.70
C TYR A 27 13.59 39.90 7.51
N ALA A 28 14.69 40.14 6.79
CA ALA A 28 15.11 39.27 5.69
C ALA A 28 15.40 37.84 6.18
N THR A 29 16.06 37.70 7.34
CA THR A 29 16.31 36.39 7.98
C THR A 29 15.00 35.71 8.37
N ILE A 30 14.07 36.42 9.01
CA ILE A 30 12.75 35.87 9.39
C ILE A 30 12.00 35.38 8.14
N ILE A 31 11.92 36.20 7.10
CA ILE A 31 11.25 35.84 5.84
C ILE A 31 11.93 34.62 5.20
N ALA A 32 13.26 34.59 5.13
CA ALA A 32 14.00 33.46 4.60
C ALA A 32 13.74 32.17 5.41
N THR A 33 13.73 32.25 6.75
CA THR A 33 13.40 31.10 7.61
C THR A 33 11.97 30.62 7.38
N VAL A 34 10.99 31.52 7.28
CA VAL A 34 9.59 31.17 6.99
C VAL A 34 9.47 30.52 5.61
N ILE A 35 10.16 31.03 4.59
CA ILE A 35 10.17 30.44 3.24
C ILE A 35 10.78 29.04 3.27
N VAL A 36 11.95 28.87 3.89
CA VAL A 36 12.62 27.56 4.00
C VAL A 36 11.76 26.56 4.76
N PHE A 37 11.13 26.98 5.86
CA PHE A 37 10.21 26.16 6.62
C PHE A 37 8.98 25.78 5.78
N GLY A 38 8.35 26.75 5.11
CA GLY A 38 7.23 26.53 4.23
C GLY A 38 7.54 25.54 3.11
N LEU A 39 8.72 25.66 2.48
CA LEU A 39 9.18 24.72 1.46
C LEU A 39 9.39 23.30 2.00
N ARG A 40 9.92 23.14 3.22
CA ARG A 40 10.06 21.82 3.85
C ARG A 40 8.73 21.18 4.21
N VAL A 41 7.74 21.99 4.60
CA VAL A 41 6.37 21.51 4.88
C VAL A 41 5.64 21.14 3.59
N LEU A 42 5.81 21.94 2.53
CA LEU A 42 5.17 21.71 1.23
C LEU A 42 5.86 20.65 0.38
N PHE A 43 7.12 20.32 0.65
CA PHE A 43 7.86 19.29 -0.08
C PHE A 43 8.62 18.43 0.92
N PRO A 44 7.90 17.62 1.72
CA PRO A 44 8.52 16.80 2.74
C PRO A 44 9.38 15.69 2.12
N THR A 45 10.38 15.26 2.85
CA THR A 45 11.05 13.97 2.61
C THR A 45 10.37 12.92 3.47
N LEU A 46 9.86 11.86 2.85
CA LEU A 46 9.28 10.72 3.57
C LEU A 46 10.39 9.71 3.82
N THR A 47 10.57 9.28 5.07
CA THR A 47 11.60 8.31 5.45
C THR A 47 10.97 7.05 6.02
N PHE A 48 11.44 5.92 5.52
CA PHE A 48 11.02 4.59 5.91
C PHE A 48 12.22 3.82 6.43
N THR A 49 12.07 3.20 7.59
CA THR A 49 13.12 2.54 8.34
C THR A 49 12.74 1.10 8.68
N PHE A 50 13.75 0.23 8.70
CA PHE A 50 13.67 -1.08 9.31
C PHE A 50 14.90 -1.30 10.19
N ASN A 51 14.66 -1.61 11.46
CA ASN A 51 15.69 -2.00 12.40
C ASN A 51 15.68 -3.53 12.58
N PHE A 52 16.73 -4.19 12.11
CA PHE A 52 16.84 -5.65 12.13
C PHE A 52 17.16 -6.23 13.52
N LYS A 53 17.57 -5.42 14.50
CA LYS A 53 17.67 -5.84 15.92
C LYS A 53 16.32 -5.91 16.59
N THR A 54 15.36 -5.10 16.13
CA THR A 54 14.03 -4.97 16.71
C THR A 54 12.97 -5.07 15.63
N PRO A 55 12.88 -6.22 14.92
CA PRO A 55 12.03 -6.35 13.74
C PRO A 55 10.52 -6.19 14.05
N SER A 56 10.10 -6.42 15.29
CA SER A 56 8.73 -6.23 15.77
C SER A 56 8.43 -4.80 16.27
N ALA A 57 9.38 -3.87 16.19
CA ALA A 57 9.17 -2.50 16.65
C ALA A 57 8.12 -1.78 15.81
N SER A 58 7.20 -1.08 16.47
CA SER A 58 6.17 -0.26 15.80
C SER A 58 6.73 0.93 15.00
N LYS A 59 8.02 1.25 15.19
CA LYS A 59 8.72 2.28 14.42
C LYS A 59 9.13 1.79 13.03
N ASN A 60 9.19 0.48 12.81
CA ASN A 60 9.49 -0.08 11.49
C ASN A 60 8.29 0.17 10.57
N ASN A 61 8.55 0.79 9.43
CA ASN A 61 7.53 1.14 8.44
C ASN A 61 7.94 0.75 7.00
N LEU A 62 9.12 0.16 6.82
CA LEU A 62 9.40 -0.69 5.66
C LEU A 62 8.69 -2.03 5.84
N LEU A 63 8.10 -2.53 4.75
CA LEU A 63 7.23 -3.68 4.75
C LEU A 63 7.96 -4.93 4.29
N ASP A 64 7.72 -6.03 5.01
CA ASP A 64 8.10 -7.39 4.68
C ASP A 64 9.51 -7.59 4.07
N PRO A 65 10.59 -7.27 4.81
CA PRO A 65 11.94 -7.63 4.42
C PRO A 65 12.06 -9.14 4.16
N ARG A 66 12.48 -9.51 2.96
CA ARG A 66 12.46 -10.90 2.47
C ARG A 66 13.56 -11.19 1.46
N ASP A 67 13.77 -12.46 1.16
CA ASP A 67 14.56 -12.93 0.02
C ASP A 67 13.70 -13.03 -1.27
N PRO A 68 14.31 -13.33 -2.43
CA PRO A 68 13.55 -13.54 -3.67
C PRO A 68 12.58 -14.72 -3.67
N LEU A 69 12.74 -15.67 -2.75
CA LEU A 69 11.86 -16.83 -2.56
C LEU A 69 10.69 -16.52 -1.61
N GLY A 70 10.65 -15.32 -1.01
CA GLY A 70 9.63 -14.88 -0.07
C GLY A 70 9.94 -15.20 1.40
N SER A 71 11.09 -15.79 1.72
CA SER A 71 11.47 -16.06 3.11
C SER A 71 11.77 -14.76 3.85
N HIS A 72 11.18 -14.57 5.03
CA HIS A 72 11.40 -13.37 5.84
C HIS A 72 12.88 -13.20 6.23
N ARG A 73 13.44 -12.02 5.97
CA ARG A 73 14.81 -11.62 6.34
C ARG A 73 14.79 -10.58 7.45
N THR A 74 14.25 -10.92 8.62
CA THR A 74 14.10 -9.97 9.73
C THR A 74 15.34 -9.81 10.61
N ASN A 75 16.42 -10.55 10.34
CA ASN A 75 17.64 -10.58 11.16
C ASN A 75 18.83 -9.83 10.54
N GLY A 76 18.65 -9.17 9.40
CA GLY A 76 19.69 -8.37 8.75
C GLY A 76 20.71 -9.15 7.93
N LYS A 77 20.72 -10.48 8.03
CA LYS A 77 21.74 -11.31 7.38
C LYS A 77 21.47 -11.49 5.89
N ILE A 78 22.50 -11.26 5.09
CA ILE A 78 22.52 -11.49 3.65
C ILE A 78 23.81 -12.23 3.32
N GLU A 79 23.66 -13.48 2.89
CA GLU A 79 24.75 -14.31 2.37
C GLU A 79 25.38 -13.69 1.13
N THR A 80 26.61 -14.07 0.81
CA THR A 80 27.33 -13.65 -0.40
C THR A 80 26.50 -13.90 -1.66
N GLY A 81 26.28 -12.85 -2.47
CA GLY A 81 25.40 -12.90 -3.65
C GLY A 81 23.91 -12.93 -3.34
N GLY A 82 23.53 -12.86 -2.07
CA GLY A 82 22.15 -12.82 -1.61
C GLY A 82 21.44 -11.52 -1.97
N THR A 83 20.13 -11.50 -1.78
CA THR A 83 19.29 -10.32 -2.04
C THR A 83 18.37 -10.08 -0.86
N LEU A 84 18.26 -8.81 -0.47
CA LEU A 84 17.20 -8.31 0.38
C LEU A 84 16.17 -7.54 -0.47
N ILE A 85 14.90 -7.88 -0.29
CA ILE A 85 13.76 -7.18 -0.87
C ILE A 85 12.93 -6.60 0.27
N ALA A 86 12.46 -5.37 0.13
CA ALA A 86 11.49 -4.77 1.04
C ALA A 86 10.52 -3.90 0.22
N ASP A 87 9.32 -3.64 0.75
CA ASP A 87 8.34 -2.79 0.09
C ASP A 87 8.06 -1.52 0.90
N VAL A 88 7.60 -0.48 0.20
CA VAL A 88 7.10 0.72 0.80
C VAL A 88 5.92 1.27 0.01
N GLY A 89 4.81 1.53 0.70
CA GLY A 89 3.65 2.20 0.12
C GLY A 89 3.71 3.72 0.37
N VAL A 90 3.68 4.52 -0.70
CA VAL A 90 3.75 5.99 -0.63
C VAL A 90 2.78 6.66 -1.60
N ILE A 91 2.01 7.63 -1.11
CA ILE A 91 1.15 8.47 -1.96
C ILE A 91 1.90 9.78 -2.26
N GLY A 92 2.06 10.10 -3.53
CA GLY A 92 2.65 11.36 -3.97
C GLY A 92 3.47 11.23 -5.26
N SER A 93 4.07 12.36 -5.64
CA SER A 93 5.07 12.44 -6.70
C SER A 93 6.44 12.71 -6.08
N PHE A 94 7.44 11.92 -6.44
CA PHE A 94 8.77 11.98 -5.85
C PHE A 94 9.82 12.17 -6.94
N ALA A 95 10.75 13.09 -6.71
CA ALA A 95 11.82 13.41 -7.66
C ALA A 95 13.11 12.62 -7.37
N ARG A 96 13.32 12.22 -6.12
CA ARG A 96 14.50 11.45 -5.71
C ARG A 96 14.16 10.38 -4.70
N ALA A 97 14.93 9.31 -4.72
CA ALA A 97 15.01 8.32 -3.67
C ALA A 97 16.43 8.26 -3.15
N SER A 98 16.59 7.97 -1.87
CA SER A 98 17.88 7.61 -1.28
C SER A 98 17.74 6.38 -0.41
N SER A 99 18.84 5.67 -0.25
CA SER A 99 18.98 4.53 0.64
C SER A 99 20.19 4.75 1.52
N ASP A 100 20.03 4.50 2.81
CA ASP A 100 21.07 4.53 3.81
C ASP A 100 21.05 3.19 4.56
N ILE A 101 22.15 2.47 4.50
CA ILE A 101 22.34 1.16 5.13
C ILE A 101 23.40 1.30 6.20
N THR A 102 23.16 0.79 7.40
CA THR A 102 24.20 0.65 8.42
C THR A 102 24.41 -0.83 8.73
N LEU A 103 25.65 -1.29 8.63
CA LEU A 103 26.02 -2.67 8.95
C LEU A 103 26.33 -2.85 10.44
N GLU A 104 26.17 -4.07 10.94
CA GLU A 104 26.62 -4.46 12.28
C GLU A 104 28.13 -4.29 12.46
N LYS A 105 28.55 -4.10 13.71
CA LYS A 105 29.98 -3.97 14.06
C LYS A 105 30.80 -5.22 13.68
N ALA A 106 30.18 -6.40 13.69
CA ALA A 106 30.84 -7.66 13.34
C ALA A 106 30.66 -8.06 11.87
N SER A 107 29.85 -7.33 11.09
CA SER A 107 29.61 -7.62 9.67
C SER A 107 30.89 -7.49 8.85
N ALA A 108 31.02 -8.31 7.80
CA ALA A 108 31.97 -8.03 6.73
C ALA A 108 31.62 -6.72 6.03
N LEU A 109 32.63 -6.09 5.42
CA LEU A 109 32.46 -4.88 4.61
C LEU A 109 32.46 -5.28 3.13
N PRO A 110 31.33 -5.11 2.42
CA PRO A 110 31.28 -5.37 0.99
C PRO A 110 32.02 -4.27 0.21
N GLU A 111 32.58 -4.63 -0.94
CA GLU A 111 33.21 -3.64 -1.84
C GLU A 111 32.15 -2.80 -2.57
N SER A 112 31.03 -3.41 -2.91
CA SER A 112 29.90 -2.77 -3.56
C SER A 112 28.58 -3.31 -3.01
N LEU A 113 27.59 -2.44 -2.95
CA LEU A 113 26.19 -2.83 -2.82
C LEU A 113 25.41 -2.07 -3.89
N GLU A 114 24.45 -2.74 -4.52
CA GLU A 114 23.52 -2.10 -5.42
C GLU A 114 22.18 -1.88 -4.71
N PHE A 115 21.65 -0.68 -4.84
CA PHE A 115 20.29 -0.36 -4.48
C PHE A 115 19.49 -0.17 -5.76
N SER A 116 18.36 -0.86 -5.86
CA SER A 116 17.41 -0.63 -6.93
C SER A 116 15.99 -0.55 -6.41
N LEU A 117 15.15 0.15 -7.17
CA LEU A 117 13.73 0.24 -6.90
C LEU A 117 12.93 0.18 -8.18
N ARG A 118 11.74 -0.42 -8.10
CA ARG A 118 10.68 -0.37 -9.12
C ARG A 118 9.36 -0.02 -8.47
N ARG A 119 8.39 0.43 -9.26
CA ARG A 119 7.09 0.90 -8.78
C ARG A 119 5.94 0.10 -9.40
N SER A 120 4.98 -0.34 -8.59
CA SER A 120 3.69 -0.87 -9.05
C SER A 120 2.70 -0.99 -7.88
N TYR A 121 1.69 -1.86 -8.00
CA TYR A 121 1.01 -2.43 -6.84
C TYR A 121 1.73 -3.68 -6.39
N ARG A 122 1.86 -3.89 -5.08
CA ARG A 122 2.56 -5.05 -4.51
C ARG A 122 2.00 -6.37 -5.02
N GLY A 123 0.67 -6.47 -5.18
CA GLY A 123 0.03 -7.65 -5.77
C GLY A 123 0.45 -7.93 -7.22
N PHE A 124 0.72 -6.89 -8.02
CA PHE A 124 1.17 -7.06 -9.40
C PHE A 124 2.67 -7.39 -9.53
N LEU A 125 3.45 -7.21 -8.46
CA LEU A 125 4.86 -7.59 -8.42
C LEU A 125 5.08 -9.07 -8.05
N LEU A 126 4.01 -9.77 -7.67
CA LEU A 126 4.01 -11.22 -7.43
C LEU A 126 4.44 -12.00 -8.69
N PRO A 127 5.03 -13.20 -8.50
CA PRO A 127 5.33 -14.07 -9.63
C PRO A 127 4.07 -14.42 -10.41
N THR A 128 4.23 -14.57 -11.73
CA THR A 128 3.16 -15.03 -12.61
C THR A 128 2.95 -16.53 -12.40
N GLY A 129 1.74 -16.91 -12.01
CA GLY A 129 1.34 -18.31 -11.86
C GLY A 129 0.68 -18.88 -13.11
N GLU A 130 0.31 -20.16 -13.05
CA GLU A 130 -0.39 -20.84 -14.15
C GLU A 130 -1.70 -20.13 -14.52
N PRO A 131 -2.09 -20.06 -15.80
CA PRO A 131 -3.36 -19.46 -16.20
C PRO A 131 -4.58 -20.11 -15.51
N ILE A 132 -5.63 -19.32 -15.29
CA ILE A 132 -6.96 -19.79 -14.92
C ILE A 132 -7.77 -19.94 -16.20
N THR A 133 -7.99 -21.19 -16.60
CA THR A 133 -8.59 -21.57 -17.88
C THR A 133 -10.03 -22.05 -17.78
N SER A 134 -10.61 -22.06 -16.58
CA SER A 134 -12.01 -22.43 -16.35
C SER A 134 -12.65 -21.61 -15.24
N PHE A 135 -13.97 -21.55 -15.28
CA PHE A 135 -14.79 -21.10 -14.16
C PHE A 135 -14.69 -22.11 -13.00
N PRO A 136 -14.59 -21.69 -11.72
CA PRO A 136 -14.58 -22.62 -10.59
C PRO A 136 -15.82 -23.52 -10.56
N GLU A 137 -15.64 -24.82 -10.72
CA GLU A 137 -16.73 -25.79 -10.61
C GLU A 137 -17.17 -25.92 -9.15
N ALA A 138 -18.48 -25.82 -8.90
CA ALA A 138 -19.06 -26.05 -7.59
C ALA A 138 -20.46 -26.65 -7.73
N SER A 139 -20.74 -27.67 -6.92
CA SER A 139 -22.09 -28.22 -6.78
C SER A 139 -22.90 -27.28 -5.91
N THR A 140 -23.67 -26.38 -6.55
CA THR A 140 -24.48 -25.37 -5.87
C THR A 140 -25.97 -25.67 -6.04
N TYR A 141 -26.74 -25.38 -5.00
CA TYR A 141 -28.16 -25.71 -4.92
C TYR A 141 -28.95 -24.56 -4.32
N LYS A 142 -30.21 -24.40 -4.74
CA LYS A 142 -31.17 -23.49 -4.11
C LYS A 142 -32.30 -24.31 -3.51
N ILE A 143 -32.41 -24.30 -2.18
CA ILE A 143 -33.36 -25.10 -1.41
C ILE A 143 -34.13 -24.16 -0.49
N ASP A 144 -35.46 -24.15 -0.60
CA ASP A 144 -36.36 -23.31 0.21
C ASP A 144 -35.93 -21.82 0.28
N GLY A 145 -35.40 -21.30 -0.83
CA GLY A 145 -34.94 -19.92 -0.96
C GLY A 145 -33.50 -19.66 -0.51
N THR A 146 -32.82 -20.61 0.14
CA THR A 146 -31.42 -20.48 0.58
C THR A 146 -30.47 -21.16 -0.41
N TYR A 147 -29.35 -20.51 -0.70
CA TYR A 147 -28.29 -21.12 -1.52
C TYR A 147 -27.36 -21.98 -0.66
N TYR A 148 -26.91 -23.09 -1.22
CA TYR A 148 -25.96 -24.00 -0.61
C TYR A 148 -24.86 -24.40 -1.60
N THR A 149 -23.69 -24.78 -1.08
CA THR A 149 -22.73 -25.61 -1.82
C THR A 149 -22.54 -26.95 -1.12
N LEU A 150 -22.45 -28.02 -1.91
CA LEU A 150 -22.14 -29.37 -1.42
C LEU A 150 -20.63 -29.61 -1.56
N THR A 151 -19.93 -29.72 -0.44
CA THR A 151 -18.49 -30.03 -0.40
C THR A 151 -18.26 -31.19 0.55
N ASP A 152 -17.57 -32.23 0.07
CA ASP A 152 -17.26 -33.44 0.84
C ASP A 152 -18.48 -34.06 1.55
N GLY A 153 -19.63 -34.07 0.86
CA GLY A 153 -20.88 -34.61 1.37
C GLY A 153 -21.60 -33.75 2.41
N THR A 154 -21.14 -32.53 2.67
CA THR A 154 -21.76 -31.57 3.61
C THR A 154 -22.29 -30.35 2.86
N LEU A 155 -23.50 -29.91 3.20
CA LEU A 155 -24.09 -28.70 2.65
C LEU A 155 -23.69 -27.48 3.48
N TYR A 156 -23.11 -26.47 2.84
CA TYR A 156 -22.73 -25.21 3.45
C TYR A 156 -23.69 -24.10 2.96
N PRO A 157 -24.50 -23.51 3.86
CA PRO A 157 -25.41 -22.43 3.49
C PRO A 157 -24.65 -21.13 3.20
N PHE A 158 -25.12 -20.33 2.25
CA PHE A 158 -24.69 -18.95 2.08
C PHE A 158 -25.45 -18.04 3.03
N VAL A 159 -24.76 -17.06 3.62
CA VAL A 159 -25.36 -16.09 4.57
C VAL A 159 -26.43 -15.21 3.91
N SER A 160 -26.37 -15.05 2.59
CA SER A 160 -27.36 -14.31 1.81
C SER A 160 -27.28 -14.64 0.32
N ASP A 161 -28.29 -14.23 -0.43
CA ASP A 161 -28.28 -14.24 -1.89
C ASP A 161 -27.12 -13.40 -2.44
N ASN A 162 -26.81 -12.25 -1.82
CA ASN A 162 -25.69 -11.41 -2.24
C ASN A 162 -24.33 -12.11 -2.08
N ALA A 163 -24.16 -12.86 -0.99
CA ALA A 163 -22.97 -13.67 -0.76
C ALA A 163 -22.81 -14.74 -1.86
N TYR A 164 -23.88 -15.46 -2.20
CA TYR A 164 -23.88 -16.43 -3.30
C TYR A 164 -23.58 -15.77 -4.66
N LEU A 165 -24.31 -14.71 -5.00
CA LEU A 165 -24.20 -14.00 -6.29
C LEU A 165 -22.86 -13.28 -6.48
N SER A 166 -22.10 -13.10 -5.41
CA SER A 166 -20.72 -12.61 -5.49
C SER A 166 -19.73 -13.68 -5.99
N ARG A 167 -20.07 -14.96 -5.87
CA ARG A 167 -19.22 -16.13 -6.19
C ARG A 167 -19.66 -16.87 -7.45
N TYR A 168 -20.97 -16.98 -7.66
CA TYR A 168 -21.56 -17.76 -8.74
C TYR A 168 -22.66 -16.96 -9.45
N PRO A 169 -22.92 -17.24 -10.74
CA PRO A 169 -24.09 -16.69 -11.40
C PRO A 169 -25.37 -17.35 -10.86
N ASP A 170 -26.50 -16.65 -10.95
CA ASP A 170 -27.79 -17.12 -10.41
C ASP A 170 -28.22 -18.47 -10.99
N ASP A 171 -27.95 -18.68 -12.28
CA ASP A 171 -28.31 -19.88 -13.04
C ASP A 171 -27.40 -21.10 -12.76
N ALA A 172 -26.36 -20.96 -11.94
CA ALA A 172 -25.49 -22.08 -11.57
C ALA A 172 -26.09 -23.00 -10.50
N ALA A 173 -27.04 -22.50 -9.69
CA ALA A 173 -27.63 -23.27 -8.61
C ALA A 173 -28.75 -24.18 -9.12
N LEU A 174 -28.67 -25.47 -8.80
CA LEU A 174 -29.72 -26.43 -9.09
C LEU A 174 -30.87 -26.29 -8.09
N PRO A 175 -32.14 -26.18 -8.52
CA PRO A 175 -33.27 -26.15 -7.61
C PRO A 175 -33.49 -27.54 -7.01
N GLU A 176 -33.61 -27.61 -5.68
CA GLU A 176 -33.81 -28.85 -4.94
C GLU A 176 -34.82 -28.65 -3.79
N THR A 177 -35.29 -29.74 -3.19
CA THR A 177 -36.34 -29.73 -2.15
C THR A 177 -35.79 -30.01 -0.74
N GLY A 178 -36.62 -29.80 0.29
CA GLY A 178 -36.28 -30.20 1.67
C GLY A 178 -35.93 -31.70 1.82
N GLU A 179 -36.44 -32.58 0.95
CA GLU A 179 -36.04 -34.00 0.93
C GLU A 179 -34.58 -34.20 0.48
N PHE A 180 -34.06 -33.31 -0.36
CA PHE A 180 -32.63 -33.28 -0.69
C PHE A 180 -31.82 -32.82 0.51
N LEU A 181 -32.26 -31.75 1.19
CA LEU A 181 -31.59 -31.22 2.38
C LEU A 181 -31.44 -32.29 3.47
N ALA A 182 -32.47 -33.10 3.69
CA ALA A 182 -32.46 -34.17 4.68
C ALA A 182 -31.47 -35.32 4.39
N ARG A 183 -30.93 -35.43 3.17
CA ARG A 183 -29.97 -36.47 2.77
C ARG A 183 -28.52 -36.13 3.15
N TYR A 184 -28.23 -34.87 3.46
CA TYR A 184 -26.87 -34.42 3.73
C TYR A 184 -26.80 -33.67 5.06
N PRO A 185 -25.71 -33.80 5.83
CA PRO A 185 -25.47 -32.92 6.96
C PRO A 185 -25.36 -31.47 6.49
N VAL A 186 -25.97 -30.55 7.25
CA VAL A 186 -25.87 -29.10 7.03
C VAL A 186 -24.85 -28.54 8.01
N SER A 187 -23.90 -27.79 7.48
CA SER A 187 -22.86 -27.12 8.26
C SER A 187 -23.43 -25.98 9.09
N GLU A 188 -22.91 -25.80 10.31
CA GLU A 188 -23.17 -24.61 11.12
C GLU A 188 -22.37 -23.39 10.62
N ASN A 189 -21.35 -23.61 9.79
CA ASN A 189 -20.57 -22.54 9.18
C ASN A 189 -21.25 -22.04 7.91
N TRP A 190 -21.43 -20.73 7.85
CA TRP A 190 -22.03 -20.04 6.72
C TRP A 190 -20.95 -19.53 5.77
N LEU A 191 -21.25 -19.54 4.47
CA LEU A 191 -20.41 -18.97 3.43
C LEU A 191 -20.79 -17.53 3.16
N GLY A 192 -19.78 -16.66 3.17
CA GLY A 192 -19.94 -15.24 2.90
C GLY A 192 -19.70 -14.85 1.44
N PHE A 193 -19.55 -13.55 1.23
CA PHE A 193 -19.06 -12.95 -0.01
C PHE A 193 -17.75 -13.58 -0.50
N ARG A 194 -17.53 -13.49 -1.81
CA ARG A 194 -16.31 -13.93 -2.50
C ARG A 194 -15.08 -13.25 -1.90
N ILE A 195 -13.98 -14.00 -1.82
CA ILE A 195 -12.67 -13.42 -1.49
C ILE A 195 -12.31 -12.37 -2.55
N GLY A 196 -11.84 -11.20 -2.09
CA GLY A 196 -11.59 -10.04 -2.93
C GLY A 196 -12.79 -9.10 -3.09
N SER A 197 -13.97 -9.44 -2.56
CA SER A 197 -15.10 -8.52 -2.50
C SER A 197 -14.80 -7.32 -1.61
N VAL A 198 -15.33 -6.16 -2.02
CA VAL A 198 -15.35 -4.94 -1.21
C VAL A 198 -16.77 -4.70 -0.72
N ILE A 199 -16.94 -4.58 0.59
CA ILE A 199 -18.25 -4.36 1.21
C ILE A 199 -18.24 -3.13 2.11
N SER A 200 -19.41 -2.53 2.33
CA SER A 200 -19.62 -1.47 3.30
C SER A 200 -20.62 -1.86 4.38
N PHE A 201 -20.39 -1.35 5.58
CA PHE A 201 -21.34 -1.42 6.69
C PHE A 201 -21.10 -0.29 7.67
N ALA A 202 -22.20 0.32 8.09
CA ALA A 202 -22.18 1.67 8.67
C ALA A 202 -21.30 2.59 7.80
N ASP A 203 -20.35 3.30 8.41
CA ASP A 203 -19.44 4.22 7.70
C ASP A 203 -18.13 3.56 7.24
N GLY A 204 -18.00 2.24 7.40
CA GLY A 204 -16.76 1.50 7.12
C GLY A 204 -16.75 0.80 5.77
N VAL A 205 -15.58 0.72 5.14
CA VAL A 205 -15.29 -0.13 3.97
C VAL A 205 -14.37 -1.28 4.37
N PHE A 206 -14.71 -2.49 3.93
CA PHE A 206 -14.01 -3.72 4.28
C PHE A 206 -13.65 -4.52 3.03
N LEU A 207 -12.47 -5.15 3.05
CA LEU A 207 -12.03 -6.12 2.06
C LEU A 207 -12.19 -7.54 2.61
N ILE A 208 -12.83 -8.43 1.87
CA ILE A 208 -12.89 -9.85 2.20
C ILE A 208 -11.56 -10.50 1.79
N THR A 209 -10.80 -10.96 2.77
CA THR A 209 -9.43 -11.46 2.57
C THR A 209 -9.31 -12.98 2.67
N SER A 210 -10.29 -13.63 3.30
CA SER A 210 -10.44 -15.09 3.31
C SER A 210 -11.92 -15.44 3.54
N GLU A 211 -12.22 -16.74 3.56
CA GLU A 211 -13.55 -17.25 3.89
C GLU A 211 -14.07 -16.80 5.27
N THR A 212 -13.18 -16.39 6.18
CA THR A 212 -13.54 -16.07 7.56
C THR A 212 -12.97 -14.74 8.05
N GLU A 213 -12.24 -13.99 7.22
CA GLU A 213 -11.60 -12.74 7.62
C GLU A 213 -11.93 -11.59 6.66
N MET A 214 -12.43 -10.50 7.23
CA MET A 214 -12.55 -9.20 6.58
C MET A 214 -11.60 -8.18 7.19
N ARG A 215 -11.06 -7.27 6.39
CA ARG A 215 -10.14 -6.22 6.86
C ARG A 215 -10.72 -4.83 6.61
N PRO A 216 -10.81 -3.96 7.64
CA PRO A 216 -11.23 -2.58 7.44
C PRO A 216 -10.14 -1.81 6.68
N VAL A 217 -10.52 -0.97 5.72
CA VAL A 217 -9.57 -0.11 4.99
C VAL A 217 -9.26 1.14 5.82
N GLY A 218 -7.98 1.53 5.88
CA GLY A 218 -7.52 2.59 6.79
C GLY A 218 -8.06 3.99 6.51
N SER A 219 -8.38 4.29 5.24
CA SER A 219 -9.02 5.55 4.83
C SER A 219 -9.51 5.47 3.37
N ALA A 220 -10.35 6.44 2.96
CA ALA A 220 -10.75 6.62 1.57
C ALA A 220 -9.56 6.85 0.63
N ASP A 221 -8.57 7.64 1.06
CA ASP A 221 -7.34 7.88 0.28
C ASP A 221 -6.55 6.58 0.07
N ILE A 222 -6.45 5.72 1.09
CA ILE A 222 -5.78 4.42 0.96
C ILE A 222 -6.57 3.52 0.00
N PHE A 223 -7.90 3.49 0.12
CA PHE A 223 -8.76 2.70 -0.75
C PHE A 223 -8.55 3.04 -2.23
N LEU A 224 -8.58 4.33 -2.57
CA LEU A 224 -8.33 4.83 -3.92
C LEU A 224 -6.86 4.64 -4.35
N ALA A 225 -5.91 4.84 -3.45
CA ALA A 225 -4.48 4.66 -3.72
C ALA A 225 -4.11 3.20 -4.00
N LEU A 226 -4.91 2.24 -3.53
CA LEU A 226 -4.81 0.82 -3.87
C LEU A 226 -5.50 0.47 -5.19
N GLY A 227 -6.15 1.45 -5.85
CA GLY A 227 -6.80 1.27 -7.14
C GLY A 227 -8.25 0.78 -7.07
N TYR A 228 -8.80 0.60 -5.88
CA TYR A 228 -10.22 0.27 -5.72
C TYR A 228 -11.12 1.48 -6.00
N ARG A 229 -12.40 1.22 -6.24
CA ARG A 229 -13.42 2.21 -6.58
C ARG A 229 -14.62 2.09 -5.67
N PHE A 230 -15.20 3.23 -5.27
CA PHE A 230 -16.37 3.23 -4.38
C PHE A 230 -17.61 2.65 -5.08
N GLU A 231 -17.66 2.72 -6.41
CA GLU A 231 -18.71 2.10 -7.21
C GLU A 231 -18.75 0.56 -7.09
N ASP A 232 -17.65 -0.07 -6.71
CA ASP A 232 -17.57 -1.53 -6.53
C ASP A 232 -17.94 -1.97 -5.10
N VAL A 233 -18.20 -1.02 -4.19
CA VAL A 233 -18.49 -1.30 -2.77
C VAL A 233 -19.95 -1.74 -2.62
N ARG A 234 -20.15 -2.93 -2.06
CA ARG A 234 -21.49 -3.51 -1.86
C ARG A 234 -21.95 -3.29 -0.41
N PRO A 235 -23.14 -2.71 -0.17
CA PRO A 235 -23.66 -2.64 1.18
C PRO A 235 -23.93 -4.05 1.71
N ALA A 236 -23.51 -4.30 2.95
CA ALA A 236 -23.73 -5.55 3.65
C ALA A 236 -24.54 -5.33 4.93
N SER A 237 -25.30 -6.33 5.34
CA SER A 237 -26.07 -6.33 6.58
C SER A 237 -25.23 -6.75 7.80
N GLU A 238 -25.78 -6.58 9.01
CA GLU A 238 -25.13 -7.02 10.24
C GLU A 238 -24.95 -8.55 10.27
N GLU A 239 -25.94 -9.30 9.77
CA GLU A 239 -25.90 -10.75 9.67
C GLU A 239 -24.82 -11.22 8.69
N GLU A 240 -24.72 -10.57 7.53
CA GLU A 240 -23.70 -10.89 6.52
C GLU A 240 -22.28 -10.62 7.01
N ILE A 241 -22.09 -9.62 7.87
CA ILE A 241 -20.77 -9.29 8.43
C ILE A 241 -20.44 -10.09 9.69
N GLY A 242 -21.47 -10.49 10.45
CA GLY A 242 -21.32 -11.20 11.71
C GLY A 242 -20.58 -12.54 11.61
N ILE A 243 -20.51 -13.13 10.40
CA ILE A 243 -19.78 -14.38 10.15
C ILE A 243 -18.26 -14.17 10.03
N TYR A 244 -17.78 -12.93 9.82
CA TYR A 244 -16.37 -12.65 9.60
C TYR A 244 -15.65 -12.20 10.88
N LYS A 245 -14.43 -12.69 11.05
CA LYS A 245 -13.47 -12.13 11.99
C LYS A 245 -12.88 -10.85 11.40
N ARG A 246 -12.83 -9.79 12.23
CA ARG A 246 -12.18 -8.54 11.85
C ARG A 246 -10.66 -8.69 11.94
N GLY A 247 -9.99 -8.63 10.79
CA GLY A 247 -8.54 -8.63 10.66
C GLY A 247 -7.92 -7.26 10.93
N LYS A 248 -6.60 -7.19 10.71
CA LYS A 248 -5.83 -5.93 10.82
C LYS A 248 -6.31 -4.92 9.78
N ILE A 249 -6.13 -3.63 10.09
CA ILE A 249 -6.43 -2.54 9.15
C ILE A 249 -5.61 -2.75 7.87
N PHE A 250 -6.29 -2.66 6.72
CA PHE A 250 -5.67 -2.68 5.41
C PHE A 250 -5.09 -1.29 5.12
N LEU A 251 -3.76 -1.19 5.10
CA LEU A 251 -3.00 0.05 4.96
C LEU A 251 -2.37 0.17 3.57
N LEU A 252 -1.84 1.35 3.26
CA LEU A 252 -1.01 1.56 2.08
C LEU A 252 0.20 0.60 2.07
N GLY A 253 0.59 0.06 0.92
CA GLY A 253 1.65 -0.96 0.85
C GLY A 253 1.19 -2.38 1.16
N ALA A 254 -0.05 -2.58 1.61
CA ALA A 254 -0.60 -3.92 1.77
C ALA A 254 -0.78 -4.59 0.41
N GLN A 255 -0.40 -5.86 0.33
CA GLN A 255 -0.66 -6.68 -0.84
C GLN A 255 -2.18 -6.89 -0.99
N HIS A 256 -2.70 -6.63 -2.19
CA HIS A 256 -4.08 -6.95 -2.54
C HIS A 256 -4.42 -8.41 -2.21
N PRO A 257 -5.60 -8.68 -1.63
CA PRO A 257 -6.03 -10.04 -1.31
C PRO A 257 -6.30 -10.86 -2.58
N ASP A 258 -6.37 -12.17 -2.39
CA ASP A 258 -6.86 -13.10 -3.40
C ASP A 258 -8.22 -12.65 -3.96
N GLY A 259 -8.49 -13.01 -5.21
CA GLY A 259 -9.69 -12.60 -5.92
C GLY A 259 -9.69 -11.16 -6.43
N THR A 260 -8.62 -10.37 -6.19
CA THR A 260 -8.44 -9.06 -6.82
C THR A 260 -8.16 -9.22 -8.32
N LEU A 261 -8.84 -8.43 -9.17
CA LEU A 261 -8.66 -8.43 -10.62
C LEU A 261 -7.80 -7.24 -11.05
N PHE A 262 -6.71 -7.52 -11.77
CA PHE A 262 -5.90 -6.52 -12.47
C PHE A 262 -6.14 -6.57 -13.98
N LEU A 263 -6.01 -5.41 -14.63
CA LEU A 263 -5.93 -5.28 -16.08
C LEU A 263 -4.60 -4.63 -16.45
N ASP A 264 -3.72 -5.38 -17.10
CA ASP A 264 -2.49 -4.83 -17.66
C ASP A 264 -2.81 -4.05 -18.94
N GLN A 265 -2.64 -2.73 -18.88
CA GLN A 265 -2.94 -1.82 -19.97
C GLN A 265 -1.97 -1.95 -21.14
N ASP A 266 -0.78 -2.52 -20.92
CA ASP A 266 0.22 -2.71 -21.98
C ASP A 266 -0.10 -3.93 -22.85
N THR A 267 -0.64 -4.99 -22.26
CA THR A 267 -0.88 -6.28 -22.93
C THR A 267 -2.35 -6.61 -23.14
N GLY A 268 -3.26 -5.93 -22.42
CA GLY A 268 -4.68 -6.27 -22.36
C GLY A 268 -4.99 -7.50 -21.51
N THR A 269 -4.00 -8.06 -20.81
CA THR A 269 -4.15 -9.28 -20.02
C THR A 269 -4.84 -9.00 -18.70
N TYR A 270 -5.85 -9.80 -18.38
CA TYR A 270 -6.47 -9.80 -17.06
C TYR A 270 -5.74 -10.77 -16.14
N TYR A 271 -5.40 -10.32 -14.93
CA TYR A 271 -4.78 -11.18 -13.92
C TYR A 271 -5.69 -11.25 -12.69
N LEU A 272 -5.93 -12.45 -12.20
CA LEU A 272 -6.54 -12.67 -10.90
C LEU A 272 -5.47 -13.00 -9.88
N LEU A 273 -5.48 -12.34 -8.73
CA LEU A 273 -4.64 -12.76 -7.61
C LEU A 273 -5.19 -14.02 -6.98
N TRP A 274 -4.34 -15.03 -6.83
CA TRP A 274 -4.72 -16.27 -6.19
C TRP A 274 -3.49 -16.97 -5.63
N GLN A 275 -3.54 -17.37 -4.35
CA GLN A 275 -2.50 -18.14 -3.67
C GLN A 275 -1.11 -17.51 -3.81
N GLY A 276 -1.02 -16.18 -3.65
CA GLY A 276 0.27 -15.47 -3.68
C GLY A 276 0.90 -15.33 -5.07
N THR A 277 0.15 -15.63 -6.14
CA THR A 277 0.58 -15.41 -7.53
C THR A 277 -0.41 -14.52 -8.27
N LYS A 278 0.06 -13.82 -9.29
CA LYS A 278 -0.83 -13.20 -10.29
C LYS A 278 -1.04 -14.20 -11.43
N ARG A 279 -2.28 -14.65 -11.63
CA ARG A 279 -2.60 -15.70 -12.61
C ARG A 279 -3.34 -15.10 -13.80
N PRO A 280 -2.90 -15.30 -15.06
CA PRO A 280 -3.66 -14.86 -16.23
C PRO A 280 -5.06 -15.48 -16.21
N LEU A 281 -6.10 -14.67 -16.36
CA LEU A 281 -7.49 -15.12 -16.40
C LEU A 281 -7.93 -15.23 -17.86
N THR A 282 -7.80 -16.43 -18.44
CA THR A 282 -8.03 -16.67 -19.87
C THR A 282 -9.44 -17.17 -20.17
N ASP A 283 -10.12 -17.78 -19.20
CA ASP A 283 -11.52 -18.15 -19.35
C ASP A 283 -12.42 -16.92 -19.49
N ALA A 284 -13.09 -16.80 -20.63
CA ALA A 284 -13.91 -15.63 -20.95
C ALA A 284 -15.14 -15.52 -20.03
N ARG A 285 -15.82 -16.64 -19.75
CA ARG A 285 -17.02 -16.65 -18.91
C ARG A 285 -16.68 -16.19 -17.49
N TYR A 286 -15.58 -16.70 -16.93
CA TYR A 286 -15.15 -16.35 -15.58
C TYR A 286 -14.64 -14.91 -15.50
N ARG A 287 -13.87 -14.45 -16.49
CA ARG A 287 -13.49 -13.05 -16.59
C ARG A 287 -14.70 -12.12 -16.61
N ASP A 288 -15.68 -12.40 -17.48
CA ASP A 288 -16.86 -11.56 -17.63
C ASP A 288 -17.73 -11.58 -16.37
N PHE A 289 -17.76 -12.70 -15.64
CA PHE A 289 -18.38 -12.77 -14.33
C PHE A 289 -17.67 -11.87 -13.32
N ILE A 290 -16.35 -12.00 -13.15
CA ILE A 290 -15.60 -11.19 -12.17
C ILE A 290 -15.66 -9.70 -12.48
N MET A 291 -15.64 -9.31 -13.77
CA MET A 291 -15.77 -7.90 -14.18
C MET A 291 -17.13 -7.28 -13.82
N LYS A 292 -18.18 -8.09 -13.61
CA LYS A 292 -19.46 -7.61 -13.07
C LYS A 292 -19.42 -7.43 -11.55
N GLN A 293 -18.50 -8.10 -10.86
CA GLN A 293 -18.37 -8.06 -9.40
C GLN A 293 -17.40 -6.97 -8.93
N GLN A 294 -16.42 -6.59 -9.75
CA GLN A 294 -15.44 -5.55 -9.45
C GLN A 294 -14.88 -4.94 -10.73
N THR A 295 -14.54 -3.65 -10.69
CA THR A 295 -13.75 -3.02 -11.74
C THR A 295 -12.30 -3.55 -11.66
N PRO A 296 -11.68 -3.93 -12.79
CA PRO A 296 -10.26 -4.29 -12.81
C PRO A 296 -9.37 -3.12 -12.39
N ILE A 297 -8.41 -3.37 -11.51
CA ILE A 297 -7.38 -2.41 -11.14
C ILE A 297 -6.38 -2.30 -12.29
N SER A 298 -6.22 -1.10 -12.85
CA SER A 298 -5.31 -0.88 -13.97
C SER A 298 -3.85 -0.98 -13.55
N VAL A 299 -3.02 -1.67 -14.34
CA VAL A 299 -1.58 -1.84 -14.14
C VAL A 299 -0.82 -1.71 -15.47
N SER A 300 0.51 -1.62 -15.40
CA SER A 300 1.39 -1.57 -16.58
C SER A 300 2.62 -2.43 -16.32
N THR A 301 2.76 -3.51 -17.09
CA THR A 301 3.96 -4.36 -17.06
C THR A 301 5.21 -3.55 -17.39
N GLN A 302 5.18 -2.74 -18.46
CA GLN A 302 6.33 -1.96 -18.91
C GLN A 302 6.81 -0.96 -17.84
N ALA A 303 5.88 -0.24 -17.19
CA ALA A 303 6.24 0.67 -16.09
C ALA A 303 6.74 -0.09 -14.84
N SER A 304 6.15 -1.26 -14.55
CA SER A 304 6.51 -2.05 -13.36
C SER A 304 7.88 -2.74 -13.44
N GLU A 305 8.38 -3.01 -14.64
CA GLU A 305 9.68 -3.65 -14.85
C GLU A 305 10.85 -2.66 -14.86
N GLU A 306 10.55 -1.38 -15.08
CA GLU A 306 11.53 -0.30 -15.03
C GLU A 306 12.12 -0.15 -13.63
N ARG A 307 13.44 -0.11 -13.55
CA ARG A 307 14.18 0.04 -12.30
C ARG A 307 15.09 1.25 -12.34
N ALA A 308 15.00 2.07 -11.30
CA ALA A 308 16.04 3.04 -10.98
C ALA A 308 17.07 2.36 -10.08
N ARG A 309 18.36 2.63 -10.29
CA ARG A 309 19.46 2.00 -9.55
C ARG A 309 20.54 3.02 -9.15
N CYS A 310 21.20 2.77 -8.04
CA CYS A 310 22.47 3.41 -7.67
C CYS A 310 23.39 2.44 -6.94
N THR A 311 24.69 2.66 -7.08
CA THR A 311 25.70 1.99 -6.25
C THR A 311 25.80 2.69 -4.91
N LEU A 312 25.71 1.93 -3.84
CA LEU A 312 25.83 2.38 -2.46
C LEU A 312 27.31 2.61 -2.13
N GLU A 313 27.66 3.85 -1.82
CA GLU A 313 29.05 4.24 -1.51
C GLU A 313 29.27 4.25 0.01
N PRO A 314 30.45 3.80 0.50
CA PRO A 314 30.76 3.83 1.91
C PRO A 314 30.90 5.28 2.41
N SER A 315 30.27 5.56 3.54
CA SER A 315 30.48 6.80 4.30
C SER A 315 31.91 6.89 4.85
N LEU A 316 32.32 8.09 5.26
CA LEU A 316 33.65 8.37 5.85
C LEU A 316 34.03 7.45 7.03
N PHE A 317 33.05 6.85 7.73
CA PHE A 317 33.28 5.94 8.86
C PHE A 317 33.09 4.45 8.49
N GLY A 318 33.00 4.14 7.19
CA GLY A 318 33.20 2.81 6.59
C GLY A 318 32.13 1.74 6.85
N ARG A 319 31.14 1.98 7.72
CA ARG A 319 30.10 1.00 8.09
C ARG A 319 28.69 1.36 7.66
N SER A 320 28.50 2.60 7.23
CA SER A 320 27.25 3.05 6.63
C SER A 320 27.48 3.25 5.14
N PHE A 321 26.52 2.86 4.33
CA PHE A 321 26.53 3.00 2.89
C PHE A 321 25.33 3.82 2.45
N SER A 322 25.52 4.73 1.51
CA SER A 322 24.45 5.60 1.05
C SER A 322 24.49 5.80 -0.46
N CYS A 323 23.31 5.92 -1.08
CA CYS A 323 23.21 6.45 -2.42
C CYS A 323 21.91 7.23 -2.61
N ALA A 324 21.92 8.15 -3.57
CA ALA A 324 20.76 8.92 -3.97
C ALA A 324 20.61 8.82 -5.49
N LEU A 325 19.38 8.63 -5.94
CA LEU A 325 19.04 8.53 -7.35
C LEU A 325 17.87 9.47 -7.70
N THR A 326 17.81 9.86 -8.97
CA THR A 326 16.67 10.60 -9.50
C THR A 326 15.58 9.59 -9.90
N LEU A 327 14.37 9.78 -9.41
CA LEU A 327 13.21 8.94 -9.70
C LEU A 327 12.59 9.34 -11.04
N ALA A 328 13.21 8.92 -12.13
CA ALA A 328 12.72 9.13 -13.49
C ALA A 328 12.00 7.88 -14.04
N LEU A 329 11.21 7.19 -13.21
CA LEU A 329 10.43 6.04 -13.64
C LEU A 329 9.27 6.48 -14.53
N ARG A 330 8.92 5.66 -15.53
CA ARG A 330 7.73 5.86 -16.34
C ARG A 330 6.48 6.00 -15.45
N PRO A 331 5.57 6.94 -15.78
CA PRO A 331 4.27 6.99 -15.14
C PRO A 331 3.56 5.65 -15.28
N GLY A 332 3.17 5.08 -14.14
CA GLY A 332 2.44 3.83 -14.08
C GLY A 332 1.45 3.85 -12.93
N ASN A 333 0.59 2.84 -12.88
CA ASN A 333 -0.35 2.66 -11.77
C ASN A 333 0.34 1.97 -10.59
N GLY A 334 -0.16 2.26 -9.39
CA GLY A 334 0.37 1.72 -8.14
C GLY A 334 1.24 2.70 -7.38
N ASN A 335 1.23 2.54 -6.06
CA ASN A 335 1.88 3.43 -5.09
C ASN A 335 2.92 2.69 -4.24
N ASP A 336 3.24 1.45 -4.61
CA ASP A 336 4.18 0.60 -3.90
C ASP A 336 5.51 0.60 -4.65
N TYR A 337 6.59 0.80 -3.90
CA TYR A 337 7.95 0.66 -4.38
C TYR A 337 8.55 -0.61 -3.79
N GLU A 338 8.95 -1.53 -4.66
CA GLU A 338 9.78 -2.68 -4.26
C GLU A 338 11.24 -2.25 -4.34
N ILE A 339 11.90 -2.29 -3.19
CA ILE A 339 13.30 -2.00 -2.99
C ILE A 339 14.08 -3.31 -3.03
N ARG A 340 15.25 -3.29 -3.66
CA ARG A 340 16.19 -4.40 -3.66
C ARG A 340 17.58 -3.91 -3.28
N ILE A 341 18.25 -4.70 -2.44
CA ILE A 341 19.65 -4.58 -2.11
C ILE A 341 20.32 -5.90 -2.48
N ASP A 342 21.27 -5.83 -3.40
CA ASP A 342 22.03 -6.98 -3.90
C ASP A 342 23.47 -6.56 -4.27
N GLY A 343 24.23 -7.47 -4.89
CA GLY A 343 25.60 -7.18 -5.34
C GLY A 343 26.67 -7.28 -4.25
N ASN A 344 26.36 -7.86 -3.08
CA ASN A 344 27.33 -8.08 -2.02
C ASN A 344 28.30 -9.22 -2.37
N ASN A 345 29.59 -8.98 -2.16
CA ASN A 345 30.67 -9.96 -2.39
C ASN A 345 31.11 -10.69 -1.11
N ALA A 346 30.42 -10.47 0.01
CA ALA A 346 30.68 -11.10 1.30
C ALA A 346 29.38 -11.23 2.10
N ASP A 347 29.38 -12.10 3.12
CA ASP A 347 28.27 -12.23 4.05
C ASP A 347 28.16 -10.96 4.91
N ILE A 348 27.04 -10.25 4.78
CA ILE A 348 26.78 -9.00 5.50
C ILE A 348 25.65 -9.16 6.51
N ASP A 349 25.68 -8.31 7.53
CA ASP A 349 24.67 -8.22 8.57
C ASP A 349 24.25 -6.75 8.71
N ILE A 350 23.04 -6.43 8.22
CA ILE A 350 22.45 -5.09 8.23
C ILE A 350 21.80 -4.82 9.58
N ASN A 351 22.21 -3.74 10.23
CA ASN A 351 21.58 -3.24 11.45
C ASN A 351 20.30 -2.45 11.13
N THR A 352 20.43 -1.48 10.22
CA THR A 352 19.33 -0.60 9.82
C THR A 352 19.34 -0.36 8.31
N LEU A 353 18.14 -0.30 7.75
CA LEU A 353 17.87 0.15 6.39
C LEU A 353 16.92 1.33 6.45
N ASP A 354 17.34 2.47 5.92
CA ASP A 354 16.52 3.65 5.74
C ASP A 354 16.36 3.94 4.25
N VAL A 355 15.13 4.17 3.80
CA VAL A 355 14.81 4.57 2.43
C VAL A 355 14.00 5.86 2.49
N SER A 356 14.44 6.87 1.76
CA SER A 356 13.80 8.18 1.75
C SER A 356 13.34 8.60 0.36
N PHE A 357 12.19 9.29 0.28
CA PHE A 357 11.64 9.85 -0.94
C PHE A 357 11.50 11.37 -0.83
N GLU A 358 12.19 12.13 -1.69
CA GLU A 358 12.07 13.59 -1.78
C GLU A 358 10.88 13.95 -2.69
N THR A 359 9.89 14.65 -2.13
CA THR A 359 8.71 15.10 -2.89
C THR A 359 9.14 16.01 -4.05
N GLU A 360 8.52 15.80 -5.22
CA GLU A 360 8.75 16.63 -6.39
C GLU A 360 8.28 18.08 -6.14
N LYS A 361 9.16 19.06 -6.41
CA LYS A 361 8.86 20.48 -6.29
C LYS A 361 8.06 20.98 -7.49
N SER A 362 6.79 20.56 -7.57
CA SER A 362 5.87 20.96 -8.64
C SER A 362 4.61 21.66 -8.09
N THR A 363 3.96 22.45 -8.95
CA THR A 363 2.66 23.07 -8.62
C THR A 363 1.60 22.04 -8.30
N ARG A 364 1.62 20.88 -8.98
CA ARG A 364 0.73 19.74 -8.71
C ARG A 364 0.94 19.20 -7.30
N SER A 365 2.18 18.89 -6.91
CA SER A 365 2.51 18.41 -5.56
C SER A 365 2.07 19.40 -4.49
N MET A 366 2.31 20.70 -4.71
CA MET A 366 1.89 21.77 -3.81
C MET A 366 0.36 21.82 -3.67
N LEU A 367 -0.39 21.78 -4.77
CA LEU A 367 -1.86 21.81 -4.76
C LEU A 367 -2.45 20.59 -4.04
N THR A 368 -1.89 19.40 -4.28
CA THR A 368 -2.31 18.17 -3.59
C THR A 368 -2.13 18.31 -2.08
N LEU A 369 -0.97 18.78 -1.62
CA LEU A 369 -0.70 18.96 -0.19
C LEU A 369 -1.57 20.05 0.44
N LEU A 370 -1.79 21.17 -0.25
CA LEU A 370 -2.71 22.21 0.21
C LEU A 370 -4.15 21.70 0.31
N SER A 371 -4.59 20.87 -0.64
CA SER A 371 -5.90 20.22 -0.59
C SER A 371 -6.02 19.28 0.61
N GLN A 372 -5.00 18.46 0.87
CA GLN A 372 -4.96 17.56 2.03
C GLN A 372 -4.96 18.34 3.36
N ILE A 373 -4.22 19.45 3.44
CA ILE A 373 -4.23 20.34 4.61
C ILE A 373 -5.63 20.94 4.81
N LYS A 374 -6.26 21.43 3.73
CA LYS A 374 -7.63 21.97 3.76
C LYS A 374 -8.62 20.91 4.24
N GLN A 375 -8.58 19.69 3.70
CA GLN A 375 -9.47 18.60 4.10
C GLN A 375 -9.27 18.21 5.57
N ARG A 376 -8.03 18.07 6.04
CA ARG A 376 -7.72 17.81 7.46
C ARG A 376 -8.20 18.92 8.37
N PHE A 377 -8.17 20.17 7.91
CA PHE A 377 -8.70 21.30 8.66
C PHE A 377 -10.23 21.21 8.72
N LEU A 378 -10.91 21.07 7.57
CA LEU A 378 -12.36 20.96 7.50
C LEU A 378 -12.91 19.78 8.32
N SER A 379 -12.28 18.61 8.25
CA SER A 379 -12.71 17.42 9.01
C SER A 379 -12.56 17.61 10.51
N ARG A 380 -11.52 18.33 10.98
CA ARG A 380 -11.35 18.67 12.40
C ARG A 380 -12.41 19.64 12.92
N PHE A 381 -13.03 20.43 12.04
CA PHE A 381 -14.08 21.38 12.40
C PHE A 381 -15.49 20.91 12.03
N GLY A 382 -15.66 19.68 11.54
CA GLY A 382 -16.98 19.14 11.15
C GLY A 382 -17.62 19.87 9.97
N LEU A 383 -16.80 20.48 9.10
CA LEU A 383 -17.24 21.27 7.93
C LEU A 383 -16.93 20.57 6.60
N GLY A 384 -16.65 19.26 6.63
CA GLY A 384 -16.30 18.47 5.45
C GLY A 384 -17.42 17.52 5.08
N ASP A 385 -18.44 18.04 4.40
CA ASP A 385 -19.36 17.25 3.57
C ASP A 385 -18.92 17.33 2.10
#